data_AF-A0A4Q3DV09-F1
#
_entry.id   AF-A0A4Q3DV09-F1
#
_cell.length_a   1.000
_cell.length_b   1.000
_cell.length_c   1.000
_cell.angle_alpha   90.00
_cell.angle_beta   90.00
_cell.angle_gamma   90.00
#
_symmetry.space_group_name_H-M   'P 1'
#
loop_
_entity.id
_entity.type
_entity.pdbx_description
1 polymer ?
#
loop_
_entity_poly.entity_id
_entity_poly.type
_entity_poly.pdbx_seq_one_letter_code
_entity_poly.pdbx_strand_id
1 'polypeptide(L)'
;MNRLLPIAVLPALLLAACGGEPAPTPPAASAAAPAATPAVAAPASDELLAPLFGTWALDPSQCGGPVLKISKARFEGAENGCDISGFTDNGDGTFTAAMSCTAEGQTAGESIKMRPIFAPTGEGIDLTYVDRDNLETTVLRCPEPAAAN
;
A
#
# COMPACT_ATOMS: atom_id res chain seq x y z
N MET A 1 36.80 11.87 -39.48
CA MET A 1 37.53 11.74 -40.75
C MET A 1 38.40 10.49 -40.67
N ASN A 2 38.26 9.57 -41.65
CA ASN A 2 39.31 8.66 -42.16
C ASN A 2 39.78 7.50 -41.25
N ARG A 3 39.94 6.22 -41.64
CA ARG A 3 39.99 5.44 -42.92
C ARG A 3 39.67 3.96 -42.55
N LEU A 4 38.85 3.17 -43.25
CA LEU A 4 39.03 2.39 -44.50
C LEU A 4 40.29 1.48 -44.60
N LEU A 5 40.03 0.16 -44.41
CA LEU A 5 40.44 -1.05 -45.20
C LEU A 5 41.92 -1.55 -45.18
N PRO A 6 42.28 -2.79 -45.65
CA PRO A 6 41.59 -4.10 -45.80
C PRO A 6 42.49 -5.37 -45.56
N ILE A 7 41.99 -6.56 -45.98
CA ILE A 7 42.67 -7.81 -46.45
C ILE A 7 42.97 -8.85 -45.33
N ALA A 8 42.33 -10.03 -45.21
CA ALA A 8 41.81 -11.11 -46.06
C ALA A 8 42.65 -12.39 -45.88
N VAL A 9 41.99 -13.51 -45.51
CA VAL A 9 42.39 -14.89 -45.87
C VAL A 9 41.12 -15.77 -45.94
N LEU A 10 40.84 -16.30 -47.13
CA LEU A 10 39.96 -17.43 -47.48
C LEU A 10 40.76 -18.77 -47.35
N PRO A 11 40.20 -19.98 -47.59
CA PRO A 11 38.96 -20.64 -47.14
C PRO A 11 39.19 -22.15 -46.81
N ALA A 12 38.09 -22.91 -46.69
CA ALA A 12 37.92 -24.33 -47.04
C ALA A 12 37.87 -25.39 -45.91
N LEU A 13 36.80 -26.20 -45.98
CA LEU A 13 36.69 -27.67 -45.84
C LEU A 13 35.30 -28.01 -45.24
N LEU A 14 34.30 -28.26 -46.08
CA LEU A 14 33.84 -29.58 -46.57
C LEU A 14 32.94 -30.36 -45.59
N LEU A 15 31.69 -30.52 -46.04
CA LEU A 15 30.87 -31.75 -46.07
C LEU A 15 30.32 -32.38 -44.77
N ALA A 16 28.99 -32.57 -44.86
CA ALA A 16 28.18 -33.69 -44.36
C ALA A 16 27.74 -33.68 -42.89
N ALA A 17 26.46 -33.34 -42.68
CA ALA A 17 25.49 -34.32 -42.17
C ALA A 17 24.05 -33.83 -42.41
N CYS A 18 23.28 -34.66 -43.07
CA CYS A 18 21.85 -34.54 -43.26
C CYS A 18 21.15 -34.95 -41.95
N GLY A 19 20.29 -34.11 -41.41
CA GLY A 19 19.43 -34.44 -40.27
C GLY A 19 18.28 -33.46 -40.25
N GLY A 20 17.12 -33.87 -40.75
CA GLY A 20 15.92 -33.06 -40.71
C GLY A 20 15.47 -32.89 -39.27
N GLU A 21 15.71 -31.71 -38.69
CA GLU A 21 15.05 -31.28 -37.47
C GLU A 21 13.72 -30.61 -37.82
N PRO A 22 12.58 -31.09 -37.28
CA PRO A 22 11.34 -30.34 -37.37
C PRO A 22 11.53 -28.99 -36.67
N ALA A 23 11.01 -27.93 -37.28
CA ALA A 23 11.08 -26.58 -36.74
C ALA A 23 10.71 -26.57 -35.24
N PRO A 24 11.46 -25.84 -34.38
CA PRO A 24 11.08 -25.70 -32.99
C PRO A 24 9.67 -25.11 -32.96
N THR A 25 8.75 -25.85 -32.33
CA THR A 25 7.42 -25.37 -32.03
C THR A 25 7.58 -24.00 -31.35
N PRO A 26 6.94 -22.92 -31.86
CA PRO A 26 6.97 -21.66 -31.15
C PRO A 26 6.50 -21.91 -29.72
N PRO A 27 7.18 -21.34 -28.70
CA PRO A 27 6.72 -21.48 -27.32
C PRO A 27 5.25 -21.07 -27.31
N ALA A 28 4.42 -21.93 -26.73
CA ALA A 28 3.01 -21.63 -26.52
C ALA A 28 2.95 -20.22 -25.94
N ALA A 29 2.26 -19.31 -26.65
CA ALA A 29 2.05 -17.95 -26.18
C ALA A 29 1.54 -18.08 -24.74
N SER A 30 2.35 -17.63 -23.78
CA SER A 30 1.95 -17.60 -22.39
C SER A 30 0.68 -16.79 -22.36
N ALA A 31 -0.46 -17.46 -22.17
CA ALA A 31 -1.74 -16.79 -22.02
C ALA A 31 -1.52 -15.75 -20.92
N ALA A 32 -1.67 -14.47 -21.27
CA ALA A 32 -1.63 -13.41 -20.30
C ALA A 32 -2.64 -13.81 -19.21
N ALA A 33 -2.17 -13.93 -17.97
CA ALA A 33 -3.06 -14.09 -16.84
C ALA A 33 -4.12 -12.98 -16.94
N PRO A 34 -5.41 -13.28 -16.70
CA PRO A 34 -6.43 -12.25 -16.73
C PRO A 34 -5.98 -11.14 -15.80
N ALA A 35 -5.95 -9.91 -16.31
CA ALA A 35 -5.71 -8.74 -15.49
C ALA A 35 -6.69 -8.82 -14.32
N ALA A 36 -6.19 -8.75 -13.09
CA ALA A 36 -7.02 -8.74 -11.91
C ALA A 36 -8.03 -7.60 -12.09
N THR A 37 -9.31 -7.94 -12.11
CA THR A 37 -10.39 -6.95 -12.06
C THR A 37 -10.09 -6.04 -10.86
N PRO A 38 -10.08 -4.70 -11.02
CA PRO A 38 -9.88 -3.82 -9.88
C PRO A 38 -10.89 -4.20 -8.80
N ALA A 39 -10.41 -4.46 -7.58
CA ALA A 39 -11.29 -4.75 -6.47
C ALA A 39 -12.30 -3.59 -6.34
N VAL A 40 -13.58 -3.92 -6.38
CA VAL A 40 -14.63 -2.92 -6.21
C VAL A 40 -14.60 -2.50 -4.76
N ALA A 41 -14.32 -1.22 -4.53
CA ALA A 41 -14.45 -0.54 -3.24
C ALA A 41 -15.80 -0.90 -2.60
N ALA A 42 -15.77 -1.59 -1.46
CA ALA A 42 -16.94 -2.03 -0.71
C ALA A 42 -16.97 -1.33 0.66
N PRO A 43 -18.14 -1.17 1.31
CA PRO A 43 -18.16 -0.74 2.70
C PRO A 43 -17.39 -1.74 3.56
N ALA A 44 -16.46 -1.25 4.39
CA ALA A 44 -15.69 -2.11 5.27
C ALA A 44 -16.56 -2.66 6.42
N SER A 45 -16.38 -3.93 6.76
CA SER A 45 -17.07 -4.55 7.90
C SER A 45 -16.41 -4.19 9.22
N ASP A 46 -17.18 -4.21 10.31
CA ASP A 46 -16.68 -3.87 11.64
C ASP A 46 -15.53 -4.80 12.09
N GLU A 47 -15.57 -6.07 11.70
CA GLU A 47 -14.54 -7.05 12.01
C GLU A 47 -13.19 -6.70 11.35
N LEU A 48 -13.23 -6.24 10.09
CA LEU A 48 -12.03 -5.82 9.37
C LEU A 48 -11.46 -4.50 9.90
N LEU A 49 -12.33 -3.62 10.40
CA LEU A 49 -11.93 -2.32 10.94
C LEU A 49 -11.42 -2.38 12.37
N ALA A 50 -11.77 -3.40 13.15
CA ALA A 50 -11.42 -3.50 14.56
C ALA A 50 -9.93 -3.23 14.88
N PRO A 51 -8.95 -3.72 14.08
CA PRO A 51 -7.53 -3.45 14.33
C PRO A 51 -7.12 -1.98 14.20
N LEU A 52 -7.89 -1.18 13.46
CA LEU A 52 -7.63 0.25 13.23
C LEU A 52 -8.04 1.13 14.41
N PHE A 53 -8.96 0.64 15.25
CA PHE A 53 -9.54 1.44 16.32
C PHE A 53 -8.70 1.40 17.60
N GLY A 54 -8.50 2.56 18.21
CA GLY A 54 -7.71 2.68 19.43
C GLY A 54 -6.99 4.01 19.57
N THR A 55 -6.01 4.01 20.46
CA THR A 55 -5.10 5.13 20.69
C THR A 55 -3.72 4.78 20.16
N TRP A 56 -3.10 5.72 19.45
CA TRP A 56 -1.90 5.53 18.68
C TRP A 56 -0.91 6.68 18.91
N ALA A 57 0.38 6.38 18.86
CA ALA A 57 1.45 7.38 18.94
C ALA A 57 2.52 7.07 17.88
N LEU A 58 3.40 8.04 17.58
CA LEU A 58 4.54 7.80 16.68
C LEU A 58 5.53 6.78 17.29
N ASP A 59 5.65 6.78 18.61
CA ASP A 59 6.43 5.80 19.37
C ASP A 59 5.66 5.42 20.66
N PRO A 60 5.66 4.14 21.09
CA PRO A 60 4.94 3.71 22.30
C PRO A 60 5.35 4.45 23.58
N SER A 61 6.61 4.92 23.67
CA SER A 61 7.07 5.73 24.81
C SER A 61 6.41 7.11 24.88
N GLN A 62 5.79 7.57 23.78
CA GLN A 62 5.12 8.87 23.68
C GLN A 62 3.62 8.82 23.97
N CYS A 63 3.08 7.65 24.36
CA CYS A 63 1.65 7.48 24.66
C CYS A 63 1.14 8.28 25.87
N GLY A 64 2.02 8.90 26.66
CA GLY A 64 1.64 9.87 27.70
C GLY A 64 1.47 11.31 27.20
N GLY A 65 1.70 11.57 25.92
CA GLY A 65 1.66 12.90 25.30
C GLY A 65 0.51 13.06 24.29
N PRO A 66 0.70 13.90 23.26
CA PRO A 66 -0.26 14.01 22.16
C PRO A 66 -0.36 12.67 21.40
N VAL A 67 -1.57 12.14 21.30
CA VAL A 67 -1.88 10.86 20.68
C VAL A 67 -2.91 11.04 19.57
N LEU A 68 -2.95 10.07 18.66
CA LEU A 68 -4.02 9.92 17.69
C LEU A 68 -5.05 8.92 18.22
N LYS A 69 -6.34 9.25 18.14
CA LYS A 69 -7.43 8.33 18.44
C LYS A 69 -8.24 8.07 17.18
N ILE A 70 -8.48 6.80 16.89
CA ILE A 70 -9.28 6.37 15.75
C ILE A 70 -10.42 5.52 16.29
N SER A 71 -11.64 5.87 15.91
CA SER A 71 -12.85 5.12 16.20
C SER A 71 -13.69 4.97 14.93
N LYS A 72 -14.84 4.31 15.03
CA LYS A 72 -15.75 4.16 13.89
C LYS A 72 -16.29 5.49 13.36
N ALA A 73 -16.42 6.52 14.22
CA ALA A 73 -17.07 7.78 13.89
C ALA A 73 -16.13 8.99 13.94
N ARG A 74 -14.94 8.86 14.52
CA ARG A 74 -14.05 9.99 14.81
C ARG A 74 -12.58 9.64 14.58
N PHE A 75 -11.86 10.57 13.98
CA PHE A 75 -10.41 10.59 13.88
C PHE A 75 -9.91 11.85 14.62
N GLU A 76 -9.14 11.68 15.68
CA GLU A 76 -8.75 12.78 16.57
C GLU A 76 -7.24 12.80 16.75
N GLY A 77 -6.59 13.82 16.20
CA GLY A 77 -5.19 14.13 16.47
C GLY A 77 -5.05 15.12 17.62
N ALA A 78 -3.81 15.56 17.86
CA ALA A 78 -3.48 16.53 18.90
C ALA A 78 -4.16 17.89 18.72
N GLU A 79 -4.26 18.35 17.46
CA GLU A 79 -4.69 19.71 17.13
C GLU A 79 -6.01 19.74 16.36
N ASN A 80 -6.42 18.61 15.78
CA ASN A 80 -7.56 18.55 14.85
C ASN A 80 -8.39 17.28 15.09
N GLY A 81 -9.70 17.41 14.89
CA GLY A 81 -10.63 16.29 14.94
C GLY A 81 -11.53 16.27 13.71
N CYS A 82 -11.78 15.07 13.19
CA CYS A 82 -12.59 14.83 12.01
C CYS A 82 -13.70 13.83 12.31
N ASP A 83 -14.87 14.10 11.76
CA ASP A 83 -16.00 13.16 11.76
C ASP A 83 -15.85 12.22 10.57
N ILE A 84 -15.92 10.92 10.84
CA ILE A 84 -15.80 9.88 9.83
C ILE A 84 -17.20 9.56 9.32
N SER A 85 -17.40 9.70 8.00
CA SER A 85 -18.67 9.39 7.35
C SER A 85 -18.75 7.91 6.92
N GLY A 86 -17.61 7.24 6.75
CA GLY A 86 -17.56 5.82 6.48
C GLY A 86 -16.15 5.31 6.16
N PHE A 87 -16.04 3.99 6.09
CA PHE A 87 -14.84 3.28 5.67
C PHE A 87 -15.11 2.45 4.43
N THR A 88 -14.17 2.49 3.51
CA THR A 88 -14.14 1.68 2.30
C THR A 88 -13.05 0.63 2.43
N ASP A 89 -13.38 -0.64 2.24
CA ASP A 89 -12.41 -1.71 2.01
C ASP A 89 -11.95 -1.65 0.55
N ASN A 90 -10.64 -1.48 0.36
CA ASN A 90 -10.04 -1.39 -0.97
C ASN A 90 -9.72 -2.77 -1.57
N GLY A 91 -9.90 -3.86 -0.81
CA GLY A 91 -9.68 -5.24 -1.25
C GLY A 91 -8.21 -5.67 -1.31
N ASP A 92 -7.28 -4.81 -0.90
CA ASP A 92 -5.83 -5.06 -0.85
C ASP A 92 -5.27 -5.08 0.58
N GLY A 93 -6.15 -5.14 1.58
CA GLY A 93 -5.80 -5.04 3.00
C GLY A 93 -5.63 -3.60 3.50
N THR A 94 -5.97 -2.61 2.66
CA THR A 94 -6.08 -1.20 3.08
C THR A 94 -7.53 -0.76 3.16
N PHE A 95 -7.77 0.24 4.01
CA PHE A 95 -9.08 0.83 4.25
C PHE A 95 -9.01 2.33 4.09
N THR A 96 -9.96 2.93 3.37
CA THR A 96 -10.03 4.39 3.21
C THR A 96 -11.15 4.96 4.07
N ALA A 97 -10.81 5.82 5.02
CA ALA A 97 -11.77 6.60 5.78
C ALA A 97 -12.08 7.90 5.02
N ALA A 98 -13.36 8.18 4.78
CA ALA A 98 -13.81 9.49 4.30
C ALA A 98 -14.26 10.33 5.49
N MET A 99 -13.77 11.56 5.59
CA MET A 99 -13.94 12.38 6.79
C MET A 99 -14.24 13.85 6.49
N SER A 100 -14.82 14.52 7.47
CA SER A 100 -14.99 15.98 7.50
C SER A 100 -14.26 16.53 8.72
N CYS A 101 -13.20 17.30 8.47
CA CYS A 101 -12.35 17.88 9.51
C CYS A 101 -12.74 19.33 9.75
N THR A 102 -12.86 19.73 11.02
CA THR A 102 -13.10 21.13 11.37
C THR A 102 -11.88 21.71 12.06
N ALA A 103 -11.33 22.77 11.47
CA ALA A 103 -10.22 23.53 12.02
C ALA A 103 -10.48 25.03 11.83
N GLU A 104 -10.24 25.83 12.86
CA GLU A 104 -10.37 27.30 12.81
C GLU A 104 -11.72 27.81 12.25
N GLY A 105 -12.81 27.06 12.47
CA GLY A 105 -14.14 27.41 11.98
C GLY A 105 -14.38 27.14 10.48
N GLN A 106 -13.46 26.47 9.80
CA GLN A 106 -13.62 25.96 8.44
C GLN A 106 -13.76 24.43 8.47
N THR A 107 -14.56 23.90 7.54
CA THR A 107 -14.70 22.45 7.35
C THR A 107 -14.09 22.06 6.00
N ALA A 108 -13.22 21.05 6.02
CA ALA A 108 -12.61 20.47 4.84
C ALA A 108 -12.88 18.96 4.79
N GLY A 109 -13.03 18.42 3.59
CA GLY A 109 -13.04 16.97 3.38
C GLY A 109 -11.61 16.42 3.41
N GLU A 110 -11.43 15.26 4.05
CA GLU A 110 -10.14 14.57 4.09
C GLU A 110 -10.35 13.06 4.02
N SER A 111 -9.47 12.39 3.28
CA SER A 111 -9.44 10.95 3.10
C SER A 111 -8.11 10.40 3.58
N ILE A 112 -8.18 9.41 4.46
CA ILE A 112 -6.98 8.71 4.96
C ILE A 112 -7.09 7.24 4.58
N LYS A 113 -6.10 6.75 3.86
CA LYS A 113 -5.91 5.31 3.63
C LYS A 113 -5.10 4.74 4.79
N MET A 114 -5.56 3.61 5.32
CA MET A 114 -5.02 2.97 6.52
C MET A 114 -4.67 1.53 6.19
N ARG A 115 -3.49 1.08 6.60
CA ARG A 115 -3.09 -0.33 6.52
C ARG A 115 -2.66 -0.81 7.90
N PRO A 116 -3.35 -1.79 8.51
CA PRO A 116 -2.88 -2.42 9.72
C PRO A 116 -1.50 -3.05 9.53
N ILE A 117 -0.65 -2.95 10.54
CA ILE A 117 0.67 -3.59 10.59
C ILE A 117 0.68 -4.50 11.81
N PHE A 118 0.93 -5.78 11.59
CA PHE A 118 1.07 -6.78 12.65
C PHE A 118 2.52 -7.25 12.66
N ALA A 119 3.32 -6.69 13.57
CA ALA A 119 4.73 -7.05 13.73
C ALA A 119 4.96 -7.76 15.07
N PRO A 120 6.01 -8.59 15.20
CA PRO A 120 6.35 -9.21 16.49
C PRO A 120 6.67 -8.19 17.59
N THR A 121 6.97 -6.95 17.22
CA THR A 121 7.26 -5.84 18.14
C THR A 121 6.04 -4.98 18.48
N GLY A 122 4.86 -5.25 17.93
CA GLY A 122 3.62 -4.53 18.24
C GLY A 122 2.66 -4.37 17.05
N GLU A 123 1.46 -3.87 17.36
CA GLU A 123 0.46 -3.47 16.38
C GLU A 123 0.66 -2.01 15.97
N GLY A 124 0.49 -1.72 14.68
CA GLY A 124 0.60 -0.38 14.13
C GLY A 124 -0.36 -0.14 12.97
N ILE A 125 -0.38 1.09 12.48
CA ILE A 125 -1.09 1.48 11.26
C ILE A 125 -0.17 2.35 10.41
N ASP A 126 -0.05 2.02 9.14
CA ASP A 126 0.43 2.95 8.13
C ASP A 126 -0.73 3.82 7.65
N LEU A 127 -0.59 5.13 7.81
CA LEU A 127 -1.55 6.14 7.41
C LEU A 127 -1.01 6.88 6.17
N THR A 128 -1.82 6.97 5.13
CA THR A 128 -1.58 7.81 3.96
C THR A 128 -2.67 8.88 3.90
N TYR A 129 -2.29 10.15 4.07
CA TYR A 129 -3.16 11.30 3.92
C TYR A 129 -3.31 11.60 2.42
N VAL A 130 -4.37 11.08 1.81
CA VAL A 130 -4.56 11.04 0.34
C VAL A 130 -4.64 12.46 -0.23
N ASP A 131 -5.39 13.34 0.43
CA ASP A 131 -5.62 14.72 -0.01
C ASP A 131 -4.45 15.67 0.32
N ARG A 132 -3.38 15.16 0.96
CA ARG A 132 -2.18 15.92 1.37
C ARG A 132 -0.94 15.39 0.66
N ASP A 133 -1.01 15.30 -0.66
CA ASP A 133 0.06 14.78 -1.53
C ASP A 133 0.52 13.35 -1.17
N ASN A 134 -0.42 12.52 -0.69
CA ASN A 134 -0.14 11.18 -0.17
C ASN A 134 0.94 11.17 0.93
N LEU A 135 0.93 12.16 1.82
CA LEU A 135 1.81 12.17 2.99
C LEU A 135 1.63 10.88 3.80
N GLU A 136 2.71 10.21 4.12
CA GLU A 136 2.70 8.94 4.86
C GLU A 136 3.24 9.13 6.29
N THR A 137 2.65 8.40 7.23
CA THR A 137 3.17 8.25 8.58
C THR A 137 2.80 6.87 9.12
N THR A 138 3.58 6.39 10.08
CA THR A 138 3.29 5.16 10.81
C THR A 138 3.02 5.51 12.26
N VAL A 139 1.98 4.91 12.83
CA VAL A 139 1.66 5.02 14.25
C VAL A 139 1.61 3.64 14.89
N LEU A 140 2.02 3.56 16.15
CA LEU A 140 2.11 2.34 16.95
C LEU A 140 1.08 2.39 18.07
N ARG A 141 0.51 1.23 18.39
CA ARG A 141 -0.56 1.12 19.37
C ARG A 141 -0.06 1.54 20.74
N CYS A 142 -0.78 2.44 21.37
CA CYS A 142 -0.57 2.73 22.78
C CYS A 142 -1.13 1.60 23.63
N PRO A 143 -0.42 1.21 24.72
CA PRO A 143 -0.97 0.26 25.66
C PRO A 143 -2.27 0.83 26.23
N GLU A 144 -3.30 0.00 26.34
CA GLU A 144 -4.49 0.40 27.09
C GLU A 144 -4.09 0.73 28.53
N PRO A 145 -4.60 1.82 29.12
CA PRO A 145 -4.38 2.06 30.53
C PRO A 145 -4.88 0.84 31.30
N ALA A 146 -4.03 0.29 32.17
CA ALA A 146 -4.40 -0.86 32.98
C ALA A 146 -5.72 -0.56 33.71
N ALA A 147 -6.74 -1.37 33.47
CA ALA A 147 -8.02 -1.21 34.15
C ALA A 147 -7.76 -1.25 35.67
N ALA A 148 -8.07 -0.15 36.35
CA ALA A 148 -8.07 -0.12 37.81
C ALA A 148 -9.16 -1.09 38.28
N ASN A 149 -8.75 -2.21 38.88
CA ASN A 149 -9.65 -3.13 39.59
C ASN A 149 -9.82 -2.66 41.02
#